data_AF-A0A1D6JBL9-F1
#
_entry.id   AF-A0A1D6JBL9-F1
#
_cell.length_a   1.000
_cell.length_b   1.000
_cell.length_c   1.000
_cell.angle_alpha   90.00
_cell.angle_beta   90.00
_cell.angle_gamma   90.00
#
_symmetry.space_group_name_H-M   'P 1'
#
loop_
_entity.id
_entity.type
_entity.pdbx_description
1 polymer ?
#
loop_
_entity_poly.entity_id
_entity_poly.type
_entity_poly.pdbx_seq_one_letter_code
_entity_poly.pdbx_strand_id
1 'polypeptide(L)'
;MEQFEVELKAMREAAEWRRIQGVSLAGDDELLAGPKESQRPTRDEWMTTLPPERKAGVPMHSTTSFSMNGKEGRGDTSVWTDTPLDRAQKAQQSYLEAYNKTKAIAEGDDVKSKNPDASIVDKYNTSKRSVSLVQKHRESKKEKKKQKQQEKEEWEGSHPWKPWDREKDLSAGRQNVALDAENMSQGLSSRFASGAVQRNFL
;
A
#
# COMPACT_ATOMS: atom_id res chain seq x y z
N MET A 1 -14.51 27.81 -50.67
CA MET A 1 -14.13 26.64 -49.84
C MET A 1 -14.76 25.36 -50.36
N GLU A 2 -16.04 25.38 -50.74
CA GLU A 2 -16.75 24.20 -51.28
C GLU A 2 -16.15 23.60 -52.56
N GLN A 3 -15.64 24.43 -53.48
CA GLN A 3 -15.02 23.95 -54.73
C GLN A 3 -13.78 23.06 -54.47
N PHE A 4 -13.00 23.39 -53.44
CA PHE A 4 -11.80 22.64 -53.07
C PHE A 4 -12.14 21.28 -52.47
N GLU A 5 -13.23 21.20 -51.68
CA GLU A 5 -13.71 19.94 -51.12
C GLU A 5 -14.24 19.00 -52.20
N VAL A 6 -14.93 19.55 -53.21
CA VAL A 6 -15.41 18.80 -54.37
C VAL A 6 -14.25 18.24 -55.20
N GLU A 7 -13.22 19.06 -55.45
CA GLU A 7 -12.02 18.65 -56.17
C GLU A 7 -11.24 17.54 -55.42
N LEU A 8 -11.11 17.67 -54.10
CA LEU A 8 -10.44 16.67 -53.26
C LEU A 8 -11.23 15.35 -53.24
N LYS A 9 -12.57 15.41 -53.21
CA LYS A 9 -13.42 14.23 -53.30
C LYS A 9 -13.26 13.53 -54.65
N ALA A 10 -13.24 14.28 -55.75
CA ALA A 10 -13.00 13.74 -57.08
C ALA A 10 -11.62 13.08 -57.21
N MET A 11 -10.59 13.66 -56.60
CA MET A 11 -9.23 13.10 -56.55
C MET A 11 -9.17 11.76 -55.78
N ARG A 12 -9.92 11.64 -54.67
CA ARG A 12 -10.02 10.38 -53.89
C ARG A 12 -10.78 9.30 -54.64
N GLU A 13 -11.92 9.63 -55.23
CA GLU A 13 -12.70 8.70 -56.04
C GLU A 13 -11.86 8.21 -57.23
N ALA A 14 -11.11 9.10 -57.90
CA ALA A 14 -10.20 8.71 -58.98
C ALA A 14 -9.08 7.77 -58.51
N ALA A 15 -8.53 7.97 -57.30
CA ALA A 15 -7.55 7.06 -56.71
C ALA A 15 -8.14 5.68 -56.37
N GLU A 16 -9.39 5.63 -55.87
CA GLU A 16 -10.12 4.37 -55.66
C GLU A 16 -10.37 3.61 -56.98
N TRP A 17 -10.79 4.32 -58.03
CA TRP A 17 -10.96 3.73 -59.35
C TRP A 17 -9.67 3.12 -59.88
N ARG A 18 -8.53 3.80 -59.73
CA ARG A 18 -7.22 3.27 -60.14
C ARG A 18 -6.82 2.04 -59.33
N ARG A 19 -7.06 2.04 -58.01
CA ARG A 19 -6.84 0.87 -57.14
C ARG A 19 -7.67 -0.36 -57.56
N ILE A 20 -8.94 -0.16 -57.92
CA ILE A 20 -9.82 -1.24 -58.40
C ILE A 20 -9.32 -1.81 -59.74
N GLN A 21 -8.74 -0.95 -60.60
CA GLN A 21 -8.13 -1.36 -61.87
C GLN A 21 -6.72 -1.96 -61.71
N GLY A 22 -6.19 -2.05 -60.49
CA GLY A 22 -4.85 -2.61 -60.21
C GLY A 22 -3.70 -1.70 -60.62
N VAL A 23 -3.95 -0.42 -60.87
CA VAL A 23 -2.95 0.58 -61.22
C VAL A 23 -2.77 1.51 -60.02
N SER A 24 -1.58 1.57 -59.42
CA SER A 24 -1.26 2.54 -58.37
C SER A 24 -0.36 3.65 -58.91
N LEU A 25 -0.75 4.92 -58.71
CA LEU A 25 0.10 6.07 -58.97
C LEU A 25 0.78 6.51 -57.67
N ALA A 26 2.00 7.04 -57.76
CA ALA A 26 2.70 7.62 -56.62
C ALA A 26 1.86 8.77 -56.01
N GLY A 27 1.51 8.66 -54.72
CA GLY A 27 0.66 9.62 -54.01
C GLY A 27 -0.80 9.19 -53.81
N ASP A 28 -1.26 8.14 -54.49
CA ASP A 28 -2.64 7.61 -54.29
C ASP A 28 -2.84 7.07 -52.88
N ASP A 29 -1.79 6.49 -52.29
CA ASP A 29 -1.80 6.00 -50.91
C ASP A 29 -2.02 7.13 -49.90
N GLU A 30 -1.54 8.35 -50.18
CA GLU A 30 -1.72 9.51 -49.31
C GLU A 30 -3.15 10.11 -49.42
N LEU A 31 -3.76 10.04 -50.60
CA LEU A 31 -5.14 10.47 -50.83
C LEU A 31 -6.16 9.52 -50.18
N LEU A 32 -5.85 8.21 -50.18
CA LEU A 32 -6.63 7.14 -49.57
C LEU A 32 -6.42 7.00 -48.05
N ALA A 33 -5.25 7.39 -47.53
CA ALA A 33 -4.91 7.25 -46.11
C ALA A 33 -5.81 8.04 -45.15
N GLY A 34 -6.64 8.97 -45.66
CA GLY A 34 -7.48 9.82 -44.84
C GLY A 34 -6.66 10.68 -43.86
N PRO A 35 -7.31 11.55 -43.08
CA PRO A 35 -6.60 12.28 -42.03
C PRO A 35 -6.02 11.26 -41.05
N LYS A 36 -4.68 11.26 -40.89
CA LYS A 36 -3.97 10.45 -39.88
C LYS A 36 -4.78 10.46 -38.60
N GLU A 37 -5.25 9.29 -38.19
CA GLU A 37 -6.03 9.09 -36.97
C GLU A 37 -5.42 9.96 -35.88
N SER A 38 -6.17 10.95 -35.42
CA SER A 38 -5.75 11.77 -34.29
C SER A 38 -5.43 10.81 -33.16
N GLN A 39 -4.16 10.75 -32.77
CA GLN A 39 -3.74 9.93 -31.65
C GLN A 39 -4.67 10.27 -30.49
N ARG A 40 -5.39 9.26 -30.00
CA ARG A 40 -6.36 9.41 -28.91
C ARG A 40 -5.68 10.23 -27.81
N PRO A 41 -6.39 11.17 -27.15
CA PRO A 41 -5.78 12.05 -26.16
C PRO A 41 -5.01 11.22 -25.13
N THR A 42 -3.69 11.26 -25.25
CA THR A 42 -2.79 10.56 -24.35
C THR A 42 -2.88 11.27 -23.01
N ARG A 43 -3.17 10.51 -21.95
CA ARG A 43 -3.26 11.09 -20.60
C ARG A 43 -1.90 11.66 -20.22
N ASP A 44 -1.91 12.83 -19.59
CA ASP A 44 -0.69 13.48 -19.14
C ASP A 44 0.22 12.52 -18.37
N GLU A 45 1.53 12.68 -18.52
CA GLU A 45 2.53 11.76 -17.97
C GLU A 45 2.41 11.65 -16.44
N TRP A 46 2.01 12.70 -15.74
CA TRP A 46 1.76 12.69 -14.30
C TRP A 46 0.54 11.84 -13.88
N MET A 47 -0.34 11.51 -14.84
CA MET A 47 -1.52 10.65 -14.60
C MET A 47 -1.26 9.17 -14.84
N THR A 48 -0.18 8.83 -15.55
CA THR A 48 0.13 7.45 -15.95
C THR A 48 1.45 6.95 -15.39
N THR A 49 2.39 7.85 -15.09
CA THR A 49 3.65 7.51 -14.43
C THR A 49 3.46 7.56 -12.92
N LEU A 50 3.76 6.43 -12.27
CA LEU A 50 3.75 6.35 -10.82
C LEU A 50 4.95 7.16 -10.29
N PRO A 51 4.80 7.94 -9.19
CA PRO A 51 5.93 8.63 -8.58
C PRO A 51 7.09 7.64 -8.33
N PRO A 52 8.36 8.03 -8.53
CA PRO A 52 9.51 7.11 -8.47
C PRO A 52 9.65 6.37 -7.13
N GLU A 53 9.08 6.92 -6.05
CA GLU A 53 9.00 6.25 -4.74
C GLU A 53 8.06 5.04 -4.72
N ARG A 54 7.09 4.99 -5.63
CA ARG A 54 6.10 3.93 -5.76
C ARG A 54 6.39 3.21 -7.07
N LYS A 55 7.36 2.29 -7.05
CA LYS A 55 7.59 1.42 -8.21
C LYS A 55 6.41 0.47 -8.39
N ALA A 56 6.06 0.15 -9.63
CA ALA A 56 5.06 -0.87 -9.92
C ALA A 56 5.49 -2.20 -9.28
N GLY A 57 4.59 -2.85 -8.53
CA GLY A 57 4.86 -4.11 -7.83
C GLY A 57 5.25 -4.00 -6.35
N VAL A 58 5.40 -2.80 -5.79
CA VAL A 58 5.57 -2.63 -4.34
C VAL A 58 4.18 -2.71 -3.68
N PRO A 59 3.94 -3.62 -2.70
CA PRO A 59 2.66 -3.70 -2.03
C PRO A 59 2.33 -2.34 -1.39
N MET A 60 1.09 -1.89 -1.57
CA MET A 60 0.60 -0.72 -0.85
C MET A 60 0.89 -0.91 0.65
N HIS A 61 1.46 0.11 1.26
CA HIS A 61 1.73 0.14 2.70
C HIS A 61 0.46 -0.26 3.46
N SER A 62 0.63 -1.11 4.47
CA SER A 62 -0.42 -1.65 5.31
C SER A 62 -1.43 -0.56 5.69
N THR A 63 -2.72 -0.76 5.38
CA THR A 63 -3.81 0.15 5.78
C THR A 63 -4.04 0.13 7.30
N THR A 64 -3.43 -0.82 8.00
CA THR A 64 -3.65 -1.08 9.41
C THR A 64 -2.51 -0.57 10.30
N SER A 65 -1.41 -0.09 9.73
CA SER A 65 -0.28 0.45 10.52
C SER A 65 0.51 1.52 9.77
N PHE A 66 0.96 2.54 10.50
CA PHE A 66 1.84 3.57 9.95
C PHE A 66 3.23 3.03 9.67
N SER A 67 3.88 3.53 8.61
CA SER A 67 5.28 3.23 8.33
C SER A 67 6.17 3.76 9.46
N MET A 68 6.93 2.87 10.09
CA MET A 68 7.87 3.24 11.16
C MET A 68 9.12 3.93 10.61
N ASN A 69 9.43 3.72 9.34
CA ASN A 69 10.55 4.38 8.67
C ASN A 69 10.09 5.71 8.08
N GLY A 70 10.96 6.72 8.14
CA GLY A 70 10.74 7.98 7.44
C GLY A 70 10.58 7.76 5.94
N LYS A 71 9.81 8.61 5.27
CA LYS A 71 9.69 8.59 3.81
C LYS A 71 11.01 9.11 3.22
N GLU A 72 11.94 8.21 2.97
CA GLU A 72 13.21 8.50 2.32
C GLU A 72 12.99 8.60 0.80
N GLY A 73 13.33 9.75 0.21
CA GLY A 73 13.27 9.99 -1.23
C GLY A 73 12.37 11.15 -1.67
N ARG A 74 11.56 11.72 -0.77
CA ARG A 74 10.58 12.76 -1.12
C ARG A 74 11.22 14.11 -1.48
N GLY A 75 12.55 14.17 -1.41
CA GLY A 75 13.34 15.37 -1.63
C GLY A 75 13.03 16.45 -0.61
N ASP A 76 13.55 17.63 -0.89
CA ASP A 76 13.26 18.82 -0.10
C ASP A 76 11.85 19.35 -0.43
N THR A 77 10.92 19.24 0.52
CA THR A 77 9.54 19.71 0.35
C THR A 77 9.33 21.15 0.81
N SER A 78 10.37 21.84 1.33
CA SER A 78 10.26 23.23 1.79
C SER A 78 10.33 24.27 0.67
N VAL A 79 10.54 23.84 -0.59
CA VAL A 79 10.70 24.75 -1.74
C VAL A 79 9.55 25.76 -1.89
N TRP A 80 8.34 25.37 -1.47
CA TRP A 80 7.15 26.23 -1.47
C TRP A 80 7.05 27.19 -0.29
N THR A 81 7.71 26.89 0.84
CA THR A 81 7.70 27.72 2.04
C THR A 81 8.90 28.64 2.16
N ASP A 82 9.95 28.40 1.36
CA ASP A 82 11.21 29.12 1.46
C ASP A 82 11.18 30.50 0.77
N THR A 83 11.73 31.50 1.44
CA THR A 83 12.00 32.81 0.86
C THR A 83 13.18 32.73 -0.14
N PRO A 84 13.34 33.69 -1.08
CA PRO A 84 14.48 33.68 -1.99
C PRO A 84 15.85 33.73 -1.29
N LEU A 85 15.92 34.36 -0.11
CA LEU A 85 17.12 34.38 0.73
C LEU A 85 17.38 32.98 1.33
N ASP A 86 16.36 32.36 1.91
CA ASP A 86 16.48 31.01 2.50
C ASP A 86 16.89 29.99 1.43
N ARG A 87 16.35 30.11 0.22
CA ARG A 87 16.73 29.26 -0.91
C ARG A 87 18.21 29.41 -1.26
N ALA A 88 18.76 30.63 -1.25
CA ALA A 88 20.17 30.87 -1.53
C ALA A 88 21.07 30.30 -0.43
N GLN A 89 20.71 30.52 0.84
CA GLN A 89 21.45 29.97 1.98
C GLN A 89 21.43 28.44 1.97
N LYS A 90 20.28 27.83 1.68
CA LYS A 90 20.13 26.39 1.59
C LYS A 90 20.94 25.79 0.44
N ALA A 91 20.98 26.47 -0.71
CA ALA A 91 21.84 26.06 -1.83
C ALA A 91 23.32 26.09 -1.44
N GLN A 92 23.78 27.12 -0.70
CA GLN A 92 25.15 27.19 -0.18
C GLN A 92 25.45 26.04 0.79
N GLN A 93 24.54 25.76 1.73
CA GLN A 93 24.70 24.67 2.69
C GLN A 93 24.72 23.30 2.00
N SER A 94 23.82 23.08 1.04
CA SER A 94 23.76 21.85 0.23
C SER A 94 25.06 21.63 -0.54
N TYR A 95 25.64 22.68 -1.13
CA TYR A 95 26.94 22.61 -1.80
C TYR A 95 28.07 22.19 -0.84
N LEU A 96 28.14 22.81 0.35
CA LEU A 96 29.12 22.45 1.37
C LEU A 96 28.95 21.01 1.85
N GLU A 97 27.71 20.57 2.06
CA GLU A 97 27.41 19.20 2.49
C GLU A 97 27.79 18.19 1.40
N ALA A 98 27.48 18.46 0.13
CA ALA A 98 27.88 17.63 -1.00
C ALA A 98 29.41 17.52 -1.10
N TYR A 99 30.13 18.64 -0.93
CA TYR A 99 31.59 18.66 -0.91
C TYR A 99 32.17 17.83 0.25
N ASN A 100 31.60 17.96 1.44
CA ASN A 100 32.03 17.17 2.60
C ASN A 100 31.76 15.66 2.39
N LYS A 101 30.61 15.31 1.79
CA LYS A 101 30.28 13.92 1.44
C LYS A 101 31.25 13.35 0.42
N THR A 102 31.55 14.08 -0.67
CA THR A 102 32.51 13.59 -1.67
C THR A 102 33.90 13.46 -1.08
N LYS A 103 34.32 14.39 -0.21
CA LYS A 103 35.58 14.32 0.51
C LYS A 103 35.64 13.09 1.44
N ALA A 104 34.59 12.84 2.23
CA ALA A 104 34.53 11.67 3.12
C ALA A 104 34.56 10.34 2.34
N ILE A 105 33.86 10.27 1.20
CA ILE A 105 33.91 9.11 0.30
C ILE A 105 35.33 8.90 -0.24
N ALA A 106 36.03 9.98 -0.61
CA ALA A 106 37.41 9.91 -1.09
C ALA A 106 38.41 9.52 0.01
N GLU A 107 38.16 9.92 1.26
CA GLU A 107 38.97 9.56 2.43
C GLU A 107 38.71 8.13 2.91
N GLY A 108 37.75 7.40 2.31
CA GLY A 108 37.47 6.00 2.63
C GLY A 108 36.77 5.79 3.97
N ASP A 109 36.27 6.87 4.58
CA ASP A 109 35.39 6.79 5.74
C ASP A 109 34.05 6.22 5.29
N ASP A 110 33.95 4.90 5.31
CA ASP A 110 32.68 4.19 5.25
C ASP A 110 31.93 4.52 6.55
N VAL A 111 31.24 5.67 6.54
CA VAL A 111 30.29 6.12 7.56
C VAL A 111 29.08 5.18 7.51
N LYS A 112 29.29 3.89 7.76
CA LYS A 112 28.21 2.99 8.15
C LYS A 112 27.63 3.59 9.42
N SER A 113 26.49 4.25 9.24
CA SER A 113 25.61 4.82 10.23
C SER A 113 25.63 4.03 11.55
N LYS A 114 26.57 4.37 12.42
CA LYS A 114 26.41 4.14 13.85
C LYS A 114 25.51 5.29 14.24
N ASN A 115 24.24 4.99 14.50
CA ASN A 115 23.29 5.98 15.01
C ASN A 115 24.02 6.82 16.07
N PRO A 116 24.19 8.15 15.88
CA PRO A 116 25.01 8.96 16.79
C PRO A 116 24.48 8.85 18.23
N ASP A 117 23.16 8.65 18.33
CA ASP A 117 22.42 8.52 19.57
C ASP A 117 22.53 7.14 20.23
N ALA A 118 23.05 6.11 19.55
CA ALA A 118 23.20 4.78 20.13
C ALA A 118 24.05 4.81 21.41
N SER A 119 25.14 5.59 21.38
CA SER A 119 26.03 5.75 22.54
C SER A 119 25.36 6.44 23.72
N ILE A 120 24.39 7.32 23.47
CA ILE A 120 23.64 8.05 24.50
C ILE A 120 22.60 7.11 25.14
N VAL A 121 21.87 6.36 24.31
CA VAL A 121 20.87 5.39 24.76
C VAL A 121 21.51 4.27 25.58
N ASP A 122 22.70 3.79 25.19
CA ASP A 122 23.42 2.76 25.94
C ASP A 122 23.83 3.25 27.34
N LYS A 123 24.35 4.48 27.47
CA LYS A 123 24.69 5.09 28.77
C LYS A 123 23.46 5.27 29.67
N TYR A 124 22.32 5.63 29.09
CA TYR A 124 21.07 5.75 29.83
C TYR A 124 20.54 4.38 30.29
N ASN A 125 20.62 3.37 29.42
CA ASN A 125 20.18 2.02 29.75
C ASN A 125 21.05 1.39 30.84
N THR A 126 22.38 1.52 30.79
CA THR A 126 23.26 0.98 31.83
C THR A 126 23.02 1.61 33.21
N SER A 127 22.72 2.91 33.27
CA SER A 127 22.51 3.63 34.53
C SER A 127 21.09 3.50 35.10
N LYS A 128 20.05 3.41 34.27
CA LYS A 128 18.63 3.42 34.72
C LYS A 128 17.87 2.13 34.46
N ARG A 129 18.38 1.23 33.60
CA ARG A 129 17.72 -0.04 33.25
C ARG A 129 18.74 -1.18 33.24
N SER A 130 19.02 -1.73 34.42
CA SER A 130 19.90 -2.90 34.59
C SER A 130 19.48 -4.14 33.78
N VAL A 131 18.20 -4.23 33.38
CA VAL A 131 17.65 -5.37 32.63
C VAL A 131 16.75 -4.88 31.49
N SER A 132 16.97 -5.38 30.27
CA SER A 132 16.15 -5.06 29.10
C SER A 132 14.71 -5.56 29.25
N LEU A 133 13.75 -4.88 28.63
CA LEU A 133 12.33 -5.29 28.65
C LEU A 133 12.15 -6.73 28.14
N VAL A 134 12.90 -7.11 27.10
CA VAL A 134 12.88 -8.46 26.53
C VAL A 134 13.37 -9.48 27.54
N GLN A 135 14.42 -9.16 28.28
CA GLN A 135 14.96 -10.05 29.31
C GLN A 135 13.98 -10.19 30.50
N LYS A 136 13.38 -9.09 30.97
CA LYS A 136 12.29 -9.14 31.97
C LYS A 136 11.13 -10.02 31.51
N HIS A 137 10.76 -9.96 30.24
CA HIS A 137 9.69 -10.79 29.67
C HIS A 137 10.07 -12.27 29.60
N ARG A 138 11.34 -12.57 29.29
CA ARG A 138 11.86 -13.95 29.29
C ARG A 138 11.91 -14.54 30.69
N GLU A 139 12.34 -13.75 31.68
CA GLU A 139 12.40 -14.14 33.09
C GLU A 139 11.00 -14.37 33.66
N SER A 140 10.07 -13.41 33.49
CA SER A 140 8.68 -13.55 33.94
C SER A 140 7.93 -14.70 33.27
N LYS A 141 8.23 -15.04 32.01
CA LYS A 141 7.68 -16.26 31.37
C LYS A 141 8.18 -17.54 32.02
N LYS A 142 9.44 -17.58 32.46
CA LYS A 142 9.99 -18.74 33.20
C LYS A 142 9.35 -18.86 34.58
N GLU A 143 9.16 -17.75 35.27
CA GLU A 143 8.47 -17.70 36.57
C GLU A 143 7.01 -18.15 36.47
N LYS A 144 6.27 -17.64 35.48
CA LYS A 144 4.87 -18.07 35.24
C LYS A 144 4.75 -19.56 34.92
N LYS A 145 5.73 -20.16 34.23
CA LYS A 145 5.75 -21.61 34.02
C LYS A 145 5.97 -22.38 35.32
N LYS A 146 6.85 -21.91 36.20
CA LYS A 146 7.08 -22.53 37.51
C LYS A 146 5.88 -22.40 38.43
N GLN A 147 5.27 -21.21 38.51
CA GLN A 147 4.05 -20.99 39.31
C GLN A 147 2.89 -21.84 38.81
N LYS A 148 2.70 -21.95 37.48
CA LYS A 148 1.67 -22.81 36.91
C LYS A 148 1.90 -24.31 37.18
N GLN A 149 3.14 -24.74 37.40
CA GLN A 149 3.44 -26.12 37.83
C GLN A 149 3.07 -26.33 39.29
N GLN A 150 3.45 -25.41 40.19
CA GLN A 150 3.08 -25.47 41.61
C GLN A 150 1.56 -25.39 41.82
N GLU A 151 0.87 -24.48 41.14
CA GLU A 151 -0.59 -24.35 41.20
C GLU A 151 -1.28 -25.63 40.72
N LYS A 152 -0.68 -26.34 39.76
CA LYS A 152 -1.22 -27.62 39.26
C LYS A 152 -1.02 -28.76 40.26
N GLU A 153 0.14 -28.83 40.91
CA GLU A 153 0.45 -29.80 41.97
C GLU A 153 -0.45 -29.60 43.22
N GLU A 154 -0.71 -28.35 43.62
CA GLU A 154 -1.61 -28.02 44.74
C GLU A 154 -3.08 -28.31 44.39
N TRP A 155 -3.47 -28.09 43.13
CA TRP A 155 -4.85 -28.26 42.70
C TRP A 155 -5.24 -29.74 42.52
N GLU A 156 -4.31 -30.59 42.03
CA GLU A 156 -4.54 -32.04 41.83
C GLU A 156 -4.84 -32.81 43.14
N GLY A 157 -4.52 -32.24 44.31
CA GLY A 157 -4.85 -32.81 45.63
C GLY A 157 -6.11 -32.27 46.31
N SER A 158 -6.62 -31.09 45.92
CA SER A 158 -7.61 -30.34 46.72
C SER A 158 -9.03 -30.25 46.13
N HIS A 159 -9.25 -30.59 44.86
CA HIS A 159 -10.56 -30.39 44.21
C HIS A 159 -11.15 -31.68 43.61
N PRO A 160 -12.46 -31.94 43.76
CA PRO A 160 -13.10 -33.16 43.27
C PRO A 160 -13.39 -33.18 41.75
N TRP A 161 -12.96 -32.16 41.01
CA TRP A 161 -13.15 -32.02 39.56
C TRP A 161 -11.78 -32.05 38.89
N LYS A 162 -11.70 -32.44 37.61
CA LYS A 162 -10.43 -32.50 36.86
C LYS A 162 -9.99 -31.09 36.40
N PRO A 163 -8.68 -30.75 36.35
CA PRO A 163 -8.26 -29.42 35.95
C PRO A 163 -8.52 -29.22 34.46
N TRP A 164 -9.00 -28.04 34.09
CA TRP A 164 -9.32 -27.69 32.72
C TRP A 164 -8.06 -27.71 31.86
N ASP A 165 -8.02 -28.60 30.88
CA ASP A 165 -6.90 -28.83 29.98
C ASP A 165 -7.22 -28.25 28.60
N ARG A 166 -6.56 -27.15 28.25
CA ARG A 166 -6.80 -26.43 27.00
C ARG A 166 -6.69 -27.33 25.77
N GLU A 167 -5.84 -28.34 25.74
CA GLU A 167 -5.71 -29.20 24.56
C GLU A 167 -6.83 -30.23 24.44
N LYS A 168 -7.47 -30.60 25.56
CA LYS A 168 -8.53 -31.62 25.60
C LYS A 168 -9.94 -31.02 25.67
N ASP A 169 -10.06 -29.89 26.35
CA ASP A 169 -11.32 -29.27 26.70
C ASP A 169 -11.65 -28.06 25.78
N LEU A 170 -10.67 -27.51 25.05
CA LEU A 170 -10.93 -26.49 24.01
C LEU A 170 -11.52 -27.11 22.74
N SER A 171 -11.32 -28.41 22.54
CA SER A 171 -12.02 -29.19 21.53
C SER A 171 -13.34 -29.74 22.05
N ALA A 172 -14.17 -28.89 22.67
CA ALA A 172 -15.61 -29.10 22.58
C ALA A 172 -15.96 -28.96 21.08
N GLY A 173 -15.74 -30.06 20.34
CA GLY A 173 -16.01 -30.14 18.92
C GLY A 173 -17.43 -29.70 18.64
N ARG A 174 -17.69 -29.24 17.41
CA ARG A 174 -19.06 -28.91 16.97
C ARG A 174 -19.95 -30.08 17.38
N GLN A 175 -20.87 -29.84 18.31
CA GLN A 175 -21.87 -30.86 18.58
C GLN A 175 -22.62 -31.04 17.26
N ASN A 176 -22.53 -32.24 16.69
CA ASN A 176 -23.31 -32.63 15.52
C ASN A 176 -24.76 -32.86 15.99
N VAL A 177 -25.41 -31.79 16.45
CA VAL A 177 -26.84 -31.79 16.69
C VAL A 177 -27.48 -31.55 15.33
N ALA A 178 -28.27 -32.51 14.87
CA ALA A 178 -29.12 -32.30 13.70
C ALA A 178 -30.13 -31.21 14.05
N LEU A 179 -29.86 -29.98 13.62
CA LEU A 179 -30.79 -28.88 13.78
C LEU A 179 -31.96 -29.12 12.83
N ASP A 180 -33.17 -29.24 13.40
CA ASP A 180 -34.40 -29.41 12.64
C ASP A 180 -34.77 -28.10 11.94
N ALA A 181 -34.78 -28.11 10.61
CA ALA A 181 -34.98 -26.91 9.79
C ALA A 181 -36.39 -26.32 9.94
N GLU A 182 -37.39 -27.15 10.25
CA GLU A 182 -38.76 -26.68 10.51
C GLU A 182 -38.82 -25.83 11.77
N ASN A 183 -38.13 -26.25 12.84
CA ASN A 183 -38.09 -25.52 14.11
C ASN A 183 -37.36 -24.18 13.99
N MET A 184 -36.35 -24.10 13.12
CA MET A 184 -35.61 -22.85 12.85
C MET A 184 -36.45 -21.81 12.09
N SER A 185 -37.41 -22.23 11.27
CA SER A 185 -38.21 -21.33 10.43
C SER A 185 -39.46 -20.79 11.11
N GLN A 186 -39.98 -21.48 12.14
CA GLN A 186 -41.22 -21.12 12.86
C GLN A 186 -41.19 -19.73 13.53
N GLY A 187 -40.00 -19.19 13.84
CA GLY A 187 -39.85 -17.86 14.45
C GLY A 187 -39.52 -16.72 13.47
N LEU A 188 -39.13 -17.02 12.24
CA LEU A 188 -38.54 -16.04 11.31
C LEU A 188 -39.58 -15.34 10.42
N SER A 189 -40.73 -15.97 10.16
CA SER A 189 -41.75 -15.42 9.26
C SER A 189 -42.64 -14.34 9.90
N SER A 190 -42.79 -14.32 11.23
CA SER A 190 -43.77 -13.45 11.90
C SER A 190 -43.35 -11.98 11.99
N ARG A 191 -42.04 -11.69 11.98
CA ARG A 191 -41.51 -10.31 12.12
C ARG A 191 -40.92 -9.72 10.83
N PHE A 192 -40.62 -10.56 9.84
CA PHE A 192 -39.98 -10.16 8.59
C PHE A 192 -40.84 -10.38 7.35
N ALA A 193 -42.08 -10.89 7.48
CA ALA A 193 -43.04 -10.89 6.38
C ALA A 193 -43.49 -9.45 6.08
N SER A 194 -42.76 -8.80 5.17
CA SER A 194 -43.07 -7.47 4.66
C SER A 194 -44.36 -7.51 3.82
N GLY A 195 -45.51 -7.41 4.48
CA GLY A 195 -46.77 -7.03 3.85
C GLY A 195 -46.74 -5.54 3.48
N ALA A 196 -47.07 -5.23 2.22
CA ALA A 196 -47.00 -3.91 1.62
C ALA A 196 -47.77 -2.83 2.41
N VAL A 197 -47.06 -1.93 3.10
CA VAL A 197 -47.64 -0.69 3.62
C VAL A 197 -47.42 0.40 2.58
N GLN A 198 -48.44 0.65 1.74
CA GLN A 198 -48.52 1.86 0.93
C GLN A 198 -48.98 3.00 1.83
N ARG A 199 -48.05 3.90 2.16
CA ARG A 199 -48.31 5.11 2.94
C ARG A 199 -48.49 6.27 1.98
N ASN A 200 -49.74 6.73 1.86
CA ASN A 200 -50.10 7.93 1.11
C ASN A 200 -50.02 9.12 2.07
N PHE A 201 -49.22 10.13 1.73
CA PHE A 201 -49.17 11.39 2.47
C PHE A 201 -50.24 12.34 1.92
N LEU A 202 -50.99 12.96 2.83
CA LEU A 202 -51.89 14.08 2.55
C LEU A 202 -51.10 15.38 2.36
#